data_AF-A0AAU8RLW1-F1
#
_entry.id   AF-A0AAU8RLW1-F1
#
_cell.length_a   1.000
_cell.length_b   1.000
_cell.length_c   1.000
_cell.angle_alpha   90.00
_cell.angle_beta   90.00
_cell.angle_gamma   90.00
#
_symmetry.space_group_name_H-M   'P 1'
#
loop_
_entity.id
_entity.type
_entity.pdbx_description
1 polymer ?
#
loop_
_entity_poly.entity_id
_entity_poly.type
_entity_poly.pdbx_seq_one_letter_code
_entity_poly.pdbx_strand_id
1 'polypeptide(L)'
;MVGDLGHGLGTMIEHMEAEIGIREGFDGGVREPLAVIDFKMVTFSLAGKDYAVDIMQVKEIAKAGSFTYVPNTSPFVLGVYNLRGDIIPIIDLRRFFNIPAPRKSRQAIENMVIVTVEDQTFGVVVDGIDKVIGVSKTTIQPPHPIFGDINIKYIRGVVEEAGKLYILLDVHRIFSFRLGEEERTAVVDRGVVPSPPPPAVSVPPGDEENLNVGFISDTLAAFGRFFTSAVNEGWLRSRYLVWRDVRSGAEVQLQHEEDVAEFLSTFPSPDTGVFWSGEYAASVGSVLSRMQVGKVVTVWNIGCGAGHESYSLAVLLRKTFPDAVVRVHASDSDLFSISNAPMLTVPEHVIGDWYKPYVVKGVSGSYTFSQEIKEMVLFEYHDCTHPSALPDVDLIVARDVLSSLAVPVQHTLLKEFSEKLKATGVVLLGQNEVMPKDTGWLRQIEGTVAVFSKE
;
A
#
# COMPACT_ATOMS: atom_id res chain seq x y z
N MET A 1 10.18 -7.28 38.69
CA MET A 1 11.41 -6.50 38.48
C MET A 1 11.48 -6.15 37.00
N VAL A 2 10.95 -4.99 36.64
CA VAL A 2 11.00 -4.45 35.26
C VAL A 2 12.07 -3.37 35.32
N GLY A 3 13.24 -3.70 34.76
CA GLY A 3 14.41 -2.84 34.77
C GLY A 3 14.31 -1.76 33.71
N ASP A 4 14.62 -0.56 34.14
CA ASP A 4 14.80 0.68 33.38
C ASP A 4 15.75 0.47 32.18
N LEU A 5 15.20 0.48 30.96
CA LEU A 5 15.94 0.37 29.69
C LEU A 5 15.94 1.69 28.90
N GLY A 6 15.28 2.75 29.40
CA GLY A 6 15.14 4.03 28.70
C GLY A 6 16.35 4.97 28.84
N HIS A 7 17.24 4.72 29.79
CA HIS A 7 18.41 5.57 30.07
C HIS A 7 19.66 5.28 29.22
N GLY A 8 19.63 4.23 28.40
CA GLY A 8 20.81 3.78 27.63
C GLY A 8 20.98 4.41 26.25
N LEU A 9 19.92 4.90 25.59
CA LEU A 9 20.01 5.31 24.18
C LEU A 9 20.51 6.75 24.00
N GLY A 10 20.08 7.69 24.87
CA GLY A 10 20.65 9.04 24.90
C GLY A 10 22.16 8.96 25.11
N THR A 11 22.59 8.16 26.08
CA THR A 11 24.00 7.87 26.32
C THR A 11 24.67 7.11 25.18
N MET A 12 24.03 6.14 24.51
CA MET A 12 24.66 5.40 23.42
C MET A 12 24.83 6.24 22.15
N ILE A 13 23.83 7.04 21.77
CA ILE A 13 23.96 8.00 20.66
C ILE A 13 24.95 9.10 21.03
N GLU A 14 24.91 9.66 22.24
CA GLU A 14 25.90 10.63 22.72
C GLU A 14 27.32 10.04 22.76
N HIS A 15 27.49 8.77 23.17
CA HIS A 15 28.77 8.07 23.15
C HIS A 15 29.27 7.81 21.73
N MET A 16 28.38 7.47 20.80
CA MET A 16 28.71 7.28 19.38
C MET A 16 28.99 8.61 18.67
N GLU A 17 28.35 9.71 19.08
CA GLU A 17 28.66 11.06 18.63
C GLU A 17 29.98 11.57 19.19
N ALA A 18 30.34 11.19 20.43
CA ALA A 18 31.58 11.60 21.08
C ALA A 18 32.85 11.01 20.43
N GLU A 19 32.76 9.86 19.75
CA GLU A 19 33.90 9.27 19.00
C GLU A 19 34.28 10.07 17.74
N ILE A 20 33.42 11.01 17.29
CA ILE A 20 33.64 11.87 16.12
C ILE A 20 34.29 13.21 16.53
N GLY A 21 34.59 13.39 17.83
CA GLY A 21 35.28 14.55 18.38
C GLY A 21 36.75 14.63 17.97
N ILE A 22 37.06 15.61 17.12
CA ILE A 22 38.38 15.98 16.62
C ILE A 22 39.40 16.05 17.78
N ARG A 23 40.42 15.20 17.75
CA ARG A 23 41.65 15.37 18.54
C ARG A 23 42.42 16.59 17.99
N GLU A 24 42.34 17.72 18.67
CA GLU A 24 43.24 18.84 18.41
C GLU A 24 44.66 18.49 18.89
N GLY A 25 45.48 17.97 17.97
CA GLY A 25 46.92 17.87 18.10
C GLY A 25 47.57 18.86 17.12
N PHE A 26 48.17 19.91 17.67
CA PHE A 26 48.83 20.98 16.93
C PHE A 26 50.25 20.55 16.54
N ASP A 27 50.52 20.33 15.24
CA ASP A 27 51.81 20.69 14.63
C ASP A 27 51.64 20.93 13.11
N GLY A 28 52.38 21.91 12.59
CA GLY A 28 52.07 22.60 11.34
C GLY A 28 52.38 21.83 10.05
N GLY A 29 51.49 21.96 9.07
CA GLY A 29 51.75 21.60 7.67
C GLY A 29 50.47 21.38 6.86
N VAL A 30 50.21 22.25 5.88
CA VAL A 30 49.15 22.19 4.84
C VAL A 30 47.72 21.97 5.36
N ARG A 31 46.89 23.01 5.34
CA ARG A 31 45.44 22.89 5.58
C ARG A 31 44.81 22.11 4.42
N GLU A 32 44.61 20.81 4.59
CA GLU A 32 43.59 20.08 3.83
C GLU A 32 42.23 20.77 4.05
N PRO A 33 41.38 20.91 3.03
CA PRO A 33 40.04 21.43 3.24
C PRO A 33 39.34 20.54 4.27
N LEU A 34 38.92 21.14 5.39
CA LEU A 34 38.11 20.45 6.40
C LEU A 34 36.93 19.78 5.68
N ALA A 35 36.90 18.46 5.68
CA ALA A 35 35.79 17.71 5.11
C ALA A 35 34.50 18.15 5.82
N VAL A 36 33.59 18.77 5.08
CA VAL A 36 32.31 19.23 5.62
C VAL A 36 31.44 18.00 5.87
N ILE A 37 31.32 17.62 7.14
CA ILE A 37 30.40 16.57 7.58
C ILE A 37 29.02 17.22 7.79
N ASP A 38 28.14 17.09 6.80
CA ASP A 38 26.77 17.66 6.81
C ASP A 38 25.68 16.58 6.65
N PHE A 39 26.07 15.30 6.69
CA PHE A 39 25.17 14.16 6.71
C PHE A 39 25.64 13.13 7.73
N LYS A 40 24.71 12.58 8.51
CA LYS A 40 24.98 11.50 9.46
C LYS A 40 24.06 10.33 9.15
N MET A 41 24.58 9.13 9.22
CA MET A 41 23.84 7.91 8.93
C MET A 41 24.08 6.83 9.97
N VAL A 42 23.03 6.09 10.31
CA VAL A 42 23.12 4.88 11.13
C VAL A 42 23.38 3.71 10.20
N THR A 43 24.46 2.97 10.46
CA THR A 43 24.87 1.84 9.63
C THR A 43 24.54 0.51 10.28
N PHE A 44 24.11 -0.45 9.47
CA PHE A 44 23.70 -1.78 9.90
C PHE A 44 23.89 -2.80 8.78
N SER A 45 23.92 -4.08 9.13
CA SER A 45 24.07 -5.17 8.18
C SER A 45 22.75 -5.89 7.88
N LEU A 46 22.55 -6.26 6.61
CA LEU A 46 21.51 -7.19 6.15
C LEU A 46 22.14 -8.24 5.24
N ALA A 47 21.99 -9.52 5.59
CA ALA A 47 22.52 -10.67 4.86
C ALA A 47 24.00 -10.54 4.47
N GLY A 48 24.82 -9.93 5.33
CA GLY A 48 26.26 -9.74 5.13
C GLY A 48 26.65 -8.54 4.25
N LYS A 49 25.70 -7.67 3.89
CA LYS A 49 25.96 -6.38 3.23
C LYS A 49 25.72 -5.22 4.18
N ASP A 50 26.48 -4.14 3.99
CA ASP A 50 26.41 -2.93 4.82
C ASP A 50 25.42 -1.92 4.23
N TYR A 51 24.43 -1.55 5.03
CA TYR A 51 23.37 -0.59 4.72
C TYR A 51 23.45 0.60 5.66
N ALA A 52 22.79 1.67 5.26
CA ALA A 52 22.68 2.87 6.06
C ALA A 52 21.30 3.52 5.90
N VAL A 53 20.88 4.25 6.93
CA VAL A 53 19.72 5.15 6.90
C VAL A 53 20.13 6.50 7.47
N ASP A 54 19.47 7.57 7.02
CA ASP A 54 19.68 8.92 7.57
C ASP A 54 19.40 8.92 9.08
N ILE A 55 20.31 9.46 9.88
CA ILE A 55 20.13 9.51 11.33
C ILE A 55 18.88 10.29 11.73
N MET A 56 18.49 11.28 10.91
CA MET A 56 17.31 12.10 11.18
C MET A 56 16.01 11.29 11.11
N GLN A 57 16.05 10.13 10.46
CA GLN A 57 14.92 9.21 10.33
C GLN A 57 14.95 8.11 11.40
N VAL A 58 15.99 8.03 12.23
CA VAL A 58 16.10 7.01 13.29
C VAL A 58 15.61 7.59 14.60
N LYS A 59 14.54 6.99 15.14
CA LYS A 59 13.98 7.34 16.45
C LYS A 59 14.71 6.63 17.58
N GLU A 60 14.95 5.32 17.42
CA GLU A 60 15.55 4.49 18.47
C GLU A 60 16.23 3.25 17.87
N ILE A 61 17.24 2.73 18.57
CA ILE A 61 17.83 1.41 18.31
C ILE A 61 17.40 0.49 19.46
N ALA A 62 16.67 -0.57 19.14
CA ALA A 62 16.15 -1.54 20.11
C ALA A 62 16.72 -2.93 19.83
N LYS A 63 16.84 -3.76 20.87
CA LYS A 63 17.06 -5.20 20.69
C LYS A 63 15.70 -5.87 20.48
N ALA A 64 15.53 -6.57 19.36
CA ALA A 64 14.35 -7.39 19.08
C ALA A 64 14.39 -8.65 19.95
N GLY A 65 14.12 -8.49 21.24
CA GLY A 65 14.00 -9.59 22.20
C GLY A 65 12.55 -10.01 22.49
N SER A 66 11.55 -9.21 22.09
CA SER A 66 10.15 -9.47 22.43
C SER A 66 9.18 -8.61 21.60
N PHE A 67 9.14 -8.80 20.28
CA PHE A 67 7.99 -8.35 19.49
C PHE A 67 6.94 -9.47 19.41
N THR A 68 5.67 -9.11 19.37
CA THR A 68 4.55 -10.06 19.28
C THR A 68 4.35 -10.42 17.82
N TYR A 69 4.55 -11.70 17.48
CA TYR A 69 4.26 -12.20 16.14
C TYR A 69 2.78 -12.04 15.81
N VAL A 70 2.49 -11.54 14.60
CA VAL A 70 1.13 -11.43 14.08
C VAL A 70 0.96 -12.52 13.02
N PRO A 71 0.01 -13.45 13.16
CA PRO A 71 -0.26 -14.45 12.13
C PRO A 71 -0.94 -13.81 10.91
N ASN A 72 -0.88 -14.51 9.76
CA ASN A 72 -1.61 -14.14 8.54
C ASN A 72 -1.27 -12.75 7.97
N THR A 73 -0.03 -12.31 8.15
CA THR A 73 0.54 -11.10 7.54
C THR A 73 1.44 -11.46 6.37
N SER A 74 1.73 -10.45 5.53
CA SER A 74 2.78 -10.54 4.52
C SER A 74 4.08 -11.10 5.12
N PRO A 75 4.82 -11.98 4.43
CA PRO A 75 5.99 -12.67 4.98
C PRO A 75 7.06 -11.75 5.58
N PHE A 76 7.15 -10.51 5.11
CA PHE A 76 8.14 -9.55 5.60
C PHE A 76 7.64 -8.69 6.78
N VAL A 77 6.37 -8.78 7.16
CA VAL A 77 5.85 -8.23 8.42
C VAL A 77 5.96 -9.33 9.47
N LEU A 78 6.87 -9.17 10.42
CA LEU A 78 7.12 -10.19 11.45
C LEU A 78 6.15 -10.09 12.62
N GLY A 79 5.67 -8.89 12.94
CA GLY A 79 4.78 -8.67 14.08
C GLY A 79 4.73 -7.22 14.54
N VAL A 80 4.50 -7.01 15.84
CA VAL A 80 4.40 -5.68 16.46
C VAL A 80 5.26 -5.52 17.69
N TYR A 81 5.73 -4.30 17.92
CA TYR A 81 6.48 -3.91 19.10
C TYR A 81 5.78 -2.74 19.80
N ASN A 82 5.70 -2.80 21.13
CA ASN A 82 5.15 -1.72 21.93
C ASN A 82 6.28 -0.78 22.36
N LEU A 83 6.36 0.37 21.70
CA LEU A 83 7.30 1.43 22.05
C LEU A 83 6.57 2.50 22.87
N ARG A 84 6.68 2.41 24.20
CA ARG A 84 6.14 3.41 25.16
C ARG A 84 4.63 3.69 25.02
N GLY A 85 3.86 2.67 24.63
CA GLY A 85 2.41 2.78 24.42
C GLY A 85 2.02 2.79 22.94
N ASP A 86 2.96 3.12 22.04
CA ASP A 86 2.74 3.10 20.60
C ASP A 86 3.02 1.70 20.04
N ILE A 87 2.03 1.11 19.36
CA ILE A 87 2.19 -0.18 18.69
C ILE A 87 2.77 0.10 17.31
N ILE A 88 4.00 -0.36 17.08
CA ILE A 88 4.71 -0.18 15.79
C ILE A 88 4.86 -1.52 15.06
N PRO A 89 4.64 -1.56 13.73
CA PRO A 89 4.87 -2.75 12.93
C PRO A 89 6.37 -3.06 12.80
N ILE A 90 6.70 -4.35 12.81
CA ILE A 90 8.06 -4.87 12.66
C ILE A 90 8.25 -5.49 11.28
N ILE A 91 9.19 -4.95 10.51
CA ILE A 91 9.46 -5.28 9.12
C ILE A 91 10.84 -5.92 8.98
N ASP A 92 10.92 -7.04 8.25
CA ASP A 92 12.16 -7.70 7.84
C ASP A 92 12.52 -7.26 6.41
N LEU A 93 13.47 -6.32 6.29
CA LEU A 93 13.89 -5.83 4.98
C LEU A 93 14.55 -6.90 4.11
N ARG A 94 15.11 -7.97 4.69
CA ARG A 94 15.67 -9.09 3.91
C ARG A 94 14.56 -9.76 3.11
N ARG A 95 13.41 -10.00 3.75
CA ARG A 95 12.23 -10.58 3.09
C ARG A 95 11.56 -9.60 2.15
N PHE A 96 11.51 -8.31 2.51
CA PHE A 96 10.94 -7.26 1.66
C PHE A 96 11.71 -7.13 0.35
N PHE A 97 13.04 -7.15 0.40
CA PHE A 97 13.91 -7.09 -0.78
C PHE A 97 14.13 -8.46 -1.45
N ASN A 98 13.50 -9.53 -0.96
CA ASN A 98 13.70 -10.90 -1.44
C ASN A 98 15.17 -11.35 -1.41
N ILE A 99 15.93 -10.88 -0.42
CA ILE A 99 17.33 -11.26 -0.19
C ILE A 99 17.36 -12.63 0.49
N PRO A 100 18.07 -13.63 -0.07
CA PRO A 100 18.25 -14.92 0.58
C PRO A 100 18.99 -14.76 1.91
N ALA A 101 18.28 -14.95 3.03
CA ALA A 101 18.86 -14.92 4.36
C ALA A 101 18.61 -16.26 5.08
N PRO A 102 19.59 -16.80 5.83
CA PRO A 102 19.37 -17.98 6.66
C PRO A 102 18.21 -17.74 7.63
N ARG A 103 17.29 -18.70 7.76
CA ARG A 103 16.23 -18.62 8.77
C ARG A 103 16.86 -18.60 10.16
N LYS A 104 16.84 -17.45 10.82
CA LYS A 104 17.17 -17.34 12.24
C LYS A 104 16.08 -18.00 13.08
N SER A 105 16.46 -18.60 14.21
CA SER A 105 15.47 -19.19 15.13
C SER A 105 14.59 -18.08 15.73
N ARG A 106 13.34 -18.39 16.09
CA ARG A 106 12.40 -17.44 16.75
C ARG A 106 12.92 -16.85 18.07
N GLN A 107 14.01 -17.40 18.60
CA GLN A 107 14.64 -17.02 19.87
C GLN A 107 15.97 -16.25 19.66
N ALA A 108 16.41 -16.05 18.42
CA ALA A 108 17.59 -15.26 18.14
C ALA A 108 17.31 -13.79 18.44
N ILE A 109 18.20 -13.16 19.21
CA ILE A 109 18.15 -11.72 19.46
C ILE A 109 18.48 -11.03 18.13
N GLU A 110 17.50 -10.42 17.49
CA GLU A 110 17.74 -9.59 16.31
C GLU A 110 17.92 -8.13 16.75
N ASN A 111 18.64 -7.33 15.99
CA ASN A 111 18.71 -5.90 16.25
C ASN A 111 17.58 -5.21 15.48
N MET A 112 17.07 -4.11 16.01
CA MET A 112 15.99 -3.36 15.40
C MET A 112 16.35 -1.87 15.33
N VAL A 113 16.18 -1.29 14.15
CA VAL A 113 16.24 0.15 13.95
C VAL A 113 14.80 0.66 13.86
N ILE A 114 14.41 1.51 14.79
CA ILE A 114 13.10 2.15 14.77
C ILE A 114 13.22 3.43 13.96
N VAL A 115 12.57 3.46 12.82
CA VAL A 115 12.59 4.59 11.88
C VAL A 115 11.26 5.33 11.91
N THR A 116 11.33 6.64 11.74
CA THR A 116 10.16 7.51 11.57
C THR A 116 10.13 8.03 10.14
N VAL A 117 8.98 7.89 9.51
CA VAL A 117 8.70 8.41 8.18
C VAL A 117 7.41 9.22 8.28
N GLU A 118 7.50 10.53 8.06
CA GLU A 118 6.41 11.47 8.33
C GLU A 118 5.92 11.33 9.79
N ASP A 119 4.63 11.06 10.00
CA ASP A 119 4.05 10.86 11.33
C ASP A 119 4.03 9.39 11.79
N GLN A 120 4.66 8.49 11.03
CA GLN A 120 4.58 7.04 11.24
C GLN A 120 5.90 6.45 11.74
N THR A 121 5.83 5.45 12.62
CA THR A 121 7.00 4.78 13.19
C THR A 121 7.01 3.29 12.84
N PHE A 122 8.14 2.79 12.34
CA PHE A 122 8.34 1.40 11.92
C PHE A 122 9.55 0.81 12.62
N GLY A 123 9.49 -0.46 13.00
CA GLY A 123 10.67 -1.21 13.45
C GLY A 123 11.23 -2.03 12.30
N VAL A 124 12.51 -1.84 11.98
CA VAL A 124 13.22 -2.58 10.94
C VAL A 124 14.17 -3.57 11.58
N VAL A 125 13.98 -4.86 11.31
CA VAL A 125 14.90 -5.90 11.77
C VAL A 125 16.17 -5.91 10.92
N VAL A 126 17.31 -5.89 11.61
CA VAL A 126 18.65 -5.89 11.02
C VAL A 126 19.53 -6.96 11.67
N ASP A 127 20.57 -7.41 10.97
CA ASP A 127 21.45 -8.46 11.49
C ASP A 127 22.38 -7.94 12.59
N GLY A 128 22.94 -6.75 12.38
CA GLY A 128 23.84 -6.06 13.31
C GLY A 128 23.73 -4.56 13.09
N ILE A 129 23.90 -3.78 14.16
CA ILE A 129 24.03 -2.33 14.07
C ILE A 129 25.49 -2.03 14.32
N ASP A 130 26.11 -1.29 13.39
CA ASP A 130 27.56 -1.11 13.36
C ASP A 130 27.94 0.18 14.09
N LYS A 131 27.69 1.34 13.45
CA LYS A 131 28.02 2.66 14.01
C LYS A 131 27.27 3.81 13.33
N VAL A 132 27.39 5.01 13.90
CA VAL A 132 27.01 6.26 13.24
C VAL A 132 28.21 6.75 12.44
N ILE A 133 27.98 7.08 11.17
CA ILE A 133 29.00 7.62 10.28
C ILE A 133 28.57 9.00 9.82
N GLY A 134 29.46 9.98 9.97
CA GLY A 134 29.31 11.31 9.40
C GLY A 134 30.04 11.40 8.06
N VAL A 135 29.34 11.82 7.01
CA VAL A 135 29.90 12.03 5.67
C VAL A 135 29.47 13.39 5.11
N SER A 136 30.10 13.80 4.01
CA SER A 136 29.58 14.92 3.24
C SER A 136 28.44 14.45 2.33
N LYS A 137 27.36 15.21 2.21
CA LYS A 137 26.30 14.95 1.21
C LYS A 137 26.87 14.86 -0.21
N THR A 138 27.97 15.57 -0.47
CA THR A 138 28.63 15.56 -1.78
C THR A 138 29.35 14.26 -2.11
N THR A 139 29.68 13.42 -1.11
CA THR A 139 30.30 12.11 -1.33
C THR A 139 29.29 10.99 -1.54
N ILE A 140 27.98 11.27 -1.35
CA ILE A 140 26.91 10.34 -1.65
C ILE A 140 26.80 10.23 -3.17
N GLN A 141 27.22 9.08 -3.69
CA GLN A 141 27.14 8.77 -5.11
C GLN A 141 25.72 8.31 -5.45
N PRO A 142 25.23 8.60 -6.68
CA PRO A 142 23.96 8.06 -7.13
C PRO A 142 23.99 6.52 -7.11
N PRO A 143 22.83 5.87 -6.90
CA PRO A 143 22.78 4.43 -6.88
C PRO A 143 23.16 3.86 -8.25
N HIS A 144 23.89 2.74 -8.27
CA HIS A 144 24.33 2.07 -9.50
C HIS A 144 23.58 0.74 -9.67
N PRO A 145 23.15 0.34 -10.88
CA PRO A 145 22.44 -0.92 -11.12
C PRO A 145 23.17 -2.21 -10.70
N ILE A 146 24.46 -2.11 -10.33
CA ILE A 146 25.28 -3.24 -9.88
C ILE A 146 24.85 -3.75 -8.49
N PHE A 147 24.05 -2.97 -7.75
CA PHE A 147 23.50 -3.34 -6.44
C PHE A 147 22.23 -4.21 -6.53
N GLY A 148 22.06 -4.93 -7.64
CA GLY A 148 20.83 -5.58 -8.13
C GLY A 148 20.14 -6.65 -7.25
N ASP A 149 20.53 -6.79 -5.99
CA ASP A 149 19.76 -7.57 -5.00
C ASP A 149 18.61 -6.74 -4.38
N ILE A 150 18.64 -5.41 -4.56
CA ILE A 150 17.58 -4.50 -4.14
C ILE A 150 17.21 -3.62 -5.33
N ASN A 151 15.91 -3.35 -5.48
CA ASN A 151 15.45 -2.42 -6.49
C ASN A 151 16.05 -1.03 -6.23
N ILE A 152 16.70 -0.47 -7.26
CA ILE A 152 17.40 0.83 -7.22
C ILE A 152 16.50 1.96 -6.71
N LYS A 153 15.17 1.86 -6.89
CA LYS A 153 14.19 2.83 -6.40
C LYS A 153 14.24 3.02 -4.88
N TYR A 154 14.63 2.00 -4.12
CA TYR A 154 14.73 2.04 -2.66
C TYR A 154 16.09 2.52 -2.14
N ILE A 155 17.01 2.87 -3.05
CA ILE A 155 18.36 3.30 -2.71
C ILE A 155 18.46 4.80 -2.99
N ARG A 156 18.72 5.58 -1.94
CA ARG A 156 18.97 7.02 -2.04
C ARG A 156 20.32 7.30 -2.67
N GLY A 157 21.31 6.46 -2.38
CA GLY A 157 22.66 6.56 -2.92
C GLY A 157 23.60 5.53 -2.31
N VAL A 158 24.88 5.66 -2.63
CA VAL A 158 25.94 4.81 -2.10
C VAL A 158 27.04 5.69 -1.52
N VAL A 159 27.54 5.31 -0.36
CA VAL A 159 28.59 6.02 0.34
C VAL A 159 29.78 5.09 0.52
N GLU A 160 30.96 5.53 0.07
CA GLU A 160 32.21 4.84 0.39
C GLU A 160 32.91 5.61 1.51
N GLU A 161 33.14 4.94 2.64
CA GLU A 161 33.82 5.53 3.80
C GLU A 161 34.84 4.52 4.34
N ALA A 162 36.10 4.95 4.49
CA ALA A 162 37.20 4.12 4.97
C ALA A 162 37.34 2.76 4.26
N GLY A 163 37.10 2.73 2.93
CA GLY A 163 37.18 1.52 2.10
C GLY A 163 36.03 0.52 2.31
N LYS A 164 34.98 0.92 3.04
CA LYS A 164 33.72 0.19 3.13
C LYS A 164 32.63 0.90 2.34
N LEU A 165 31.79 0.11 1.69
CA LEU A 165 30.69 0.60 0.88
C LEU A 165 29.37 0.42 1.63
N TYR A 166 28.65 1.52 1.81
CA TYR A 166 27.34 1.56 2.47
C TYR A 166 26.25 1.88 1.45
N ILE A 167 25.22 1.04 1.39
CA ILE A 167 24.02 1.31 0.59
C ILE A 167 23.07 2.17 1.43
N LEU A 168 22.93 3.44 1.06
CA LEU A 168 22.04 4.38 1.75
C LEU A 168 20.59 4.16 1.28
N LEU A 169 19.77 3.62 2.16
CA LEU A 169 18.36 3.34 1.89
C LEU A 169 17.53 4.62 1.91
N ASP A 170 16.57 4.68 0.99
CA ASP A 170 15.51 5.68 1.00
C ASP A 170 14.31 5.13 1.78
N VAL A 171 14.30 5.34 3.10
CA VAL A 171 13.20 4.84 3.96
C VAL A 171 11.87 5.54 3.66
N HIS A 172 11.89 6.75 3.09
CA HIS A 172 10.66 7.39 2.62
C HIS A 172 10.10 6.57 1.46
N ARG A 173 10.89 6.23 0.43
CA ARG A 173 10.39 5.36 -0.65
C ARG A 173 10.04 3.93 -0.22
N ILE A 174 10.68 3.42 0.82
CA ILE A 174 10.39 2.07 1.34
C ILE A 174 9.05 2.04 2.10
N PHE A 175 8.73 3.09 2.88
CA PHE A 175 7.59 3.08 3.81
C PHE A 175 6.48 4.09 3.50
N SER A 176 6.78 5.15 2.74
CA SER A 176 5.80 6.11 2.21
C SER A 176 5.20 5.56 0.93
N PHE A 177 4.34 4.57 1.06
CA PHE A 177 3.41 4.22 -0.02
C PHE A 177 2.05 4.88 0.24
N ARG A 178 2.04 6.21 0.24
CA ARG A 178 0.84 6.98 -0.12
C ARG A 178 1.15 7.67 -1.44
N LEU A 179 0.35 7.34 -2.45
CA LEU A 179 0.22 8.02 -3.74
C LEU A 179 1.53 8.14 -4.58
N GLY A 180 1.74 7.18 -5.49
CA GLY A 180 2.36 7.40 -6.81
C GLY A 180 3.89 7.51 -6.90
N GLU A 181 4.54 6.45 -7.41
CA GLU A 181 5.06 6.36 -8.79
C GLU A 181 5.98 5.13 -8.93
N GLU A 182 5.66 4.26 -9.89
CA GLU A 182 6.67 3.47 -10.59
C GLU A 182 7.13 4.25 -11.84
N GLU A 183 8.44 4.30 -11.96
CA GLU A 183 9.31 4.76 -13.04
C GLU A 183 8.68 4.90 -14.44
N ARG A 184 8.66 6.14 -14.94
CA ARG A 184 8.79 6.42 -16.38
C ARG A 184 10.26 6.25 -16.78
N THR A 185 10.61 5.11 -17.36
CA THR A 185 11.85 5.00 -18.17
C THR A 185 11.56 5.40 -19.63
N ALA A 186 12.09 6.58 -19.96
CA ALA A 186 12.33 7.25 -21.25
C ALA A 186 12.05 6.55 -22.60
N VAL A 187 11.38 7.28 -23.53
CA VAL A 187 11.97 7.78 -24.79
C VAL A 187 11.32 9.13 -25.23
N VAL A 188 12.16 10.17 -25.23
CA VAL A 188 12.22 11.48 -25.92
C VAL A 188 11.16 11.84 -27.01
N ASP A 189 10.52 13.02 -26.91
CA ASP A 189 10.67 14.09 -27.93
C ASP A 189 10.47 15.51 -27.36
N ARG A 190 11.13 16.46 -28.03
CA ARG A 190 11.54 17.79 -27.63
C ARG A 190 10.40 18.80 -27.48
N GLY A 191 10.59 19.69 -26.50
CA GLY A 191 10.08 21.06 -26.41
C GLY A 191 8.87 21.43 -27.28
N VAL A 192 7.69 21.42 -26.67
CA VAL A 192 6.55 22.22 -27.13
C VAL A 192 6.38 23.38 -26.15
N VAL A 193 6.86 24.55 -26.55
CA VAL A 193 6.35 25.82 -26.02
C VAL A 193 4.87 25.89 -26.44
N PRO A 194 3.93 26.29 -25.57
CA PRO A 194 2.52 26.35 -25.95
C PRO A 194 2.35 27.31 -27.12
N SER A 195 1.99 26.79 -28.29
CA SER A 195 1.52 27.57 -29.42
C SER A 195 0.12 28.12 -29.12
N PRO A 196 -0.22 29.34 -29.56
CA PRO A 196 -1.54 29.92 -29.36
C PRO A 196 -2.61 29.04 -30.03
N PRO A 197 -3.86 29.06 -29.53
CA PRO A 197 -4.92 28.20 -30.05
C PRO A 197 -5.11 28.47 -31.55
N PRO A 198 -5.30 27.44 -32.39
CA PRO A 198 -5.63 27.63 -33.79
C PRO A 198 -6.98 28.37 -33.91
N PRO A 199 -7.20 29.12 -35.00
CA PRO A 199 -8.46 29.82 -35.21
C PRO A 199 -9.62 28.83 -35.23
N ALA A 200 -10.73 29.20 -34.60
CA ALA A 200 -11.93 28.40 -34.42
C ALA A 200 -12.36 27.73 -35.74
N VAL A 201 -12.10 26.42 -35.84
CA VAL A 201 -12.75 25.56 -36.81
C VAL A 201 -14.02 25.08 -36.14
N SER A 202 -15.17 25.25 -36.79
CA SER A 202 -16.46 24.80 -36.28
C SER A 202 -16.47 23.27 -36.18
N VAL A 203 -16.30 22.77 -34.96
CA VAL A 203 -16.38 21.34 -34.64
C VAL A 203 -17.85 20.99 -34.44
N PRO A 204 -18.35 19.88 -35.02
CA PRO A 204 -19.72 19.41 -34.75
C PRO A 204 -19.95 19.22 -33.24
N PRO A 205 -21.15 19.50 -32.70
CA PRO A 205 -21.39 19.48 -31.25
C PRO A 205 -21.03 18.16 -30.55
N GLY A 206 -21.10 17.02 -31.26
CA GLY A 206 -20.70 15.72 -30.72
C GLY A 206 -19.18 15.50 -30.64
N ASP A 207 -18.40 16.19 -31.46
CA ASP A 207 -16.94 16.07 -31.48
C ASP A 207 -16.30 16.95 -30.40
N GLU A 208 -16.91 18.10 -30.06
CA GLU A 208 -16.49 18.93 -28.92
C GLU A 208 -16.70 18.22 -27.58
N GLU A 209 -17.84 17.54 -27.39
CA GLU A 209 -18.09 16.77 -26.16
C GLU A 209 -17.08 15.64 -25.98
N ASN A 210 -16.75 14.90 -27.05
CA ASN A 210 -15.77 13.82 -26.99
C ASN A 210 -14.36 14.35 -26.68
N LEU A 211 -13.97 15.49 -27.26
CA LEU A 211 -12.70 16.14 -26.95
C LEU A 211 -12.64 16.57 -25.47
N ASN A 212 -13.72 17.17 -24.95
CA ASN A 212 -13.78 17.59 -23.54
C ASN A 212 -13.73 16.42 -22.56
N VAL A 213 -14.42 15.31 -22.86
CA VAL A 213 -14.32 14.08 -22.06
C VAL A 213 -12.90 13.52 -22.10
N GLY A 214 -12.23 13.60 -23.25
CA GLY A 214 -10.82 13.23 -23.39
C GLY A 214 -9.90 14.04 -22.46
N PHE A 215 -10.01 15.36 -22.46
CA PHE A 215 -9.23 16.21 -21.56
C PHE A 215 -9.48 15.92 -20.09
N ILE A 216 -10.73 15.73 -19.68
CA ILE A 216 -11.07 15.36 -18.30
C ILE A 216 -10.46 14.01 -17.95
N SER A 217 -10.55 13.02 -18.85
CA SER A 217 -9.91 11.72 -18.67
C SER A 217 -8.41 11.84 -18.43
N ASP A 218 -7.71 12.66 -19.22
CA ASP A 218 -6.27 12.88 -19.08
C ASP A 218 -5.93 13.52 -17.72
N THR A 219 -6.72 14.52 -17.29
CA THR A 219 -6.54 15.16 -15.98
C THR A 219 -6.84 14.20 -14.82
N LEU A 220 -7.89 13.38 -14.93
CA LEU A 220 -8.23 12.36 -13.93
C LEU A 220 -7.13 11.30 -13.80
N ALA A 221 -6.51 10.90 -14.91
CA ALA A 221 -5.37 9.99 -14.88
C ALA A 221 -4.13 10.62 -14.25
N ALA A 222 -3.85 11.90 -14.56
CA ALA A 222 -2.69 12.62 -14.07
C ALA A 222 -2.74 12.90 -12.55
N PHE A 223 -3.89 13.32 -12.03
CA PHE A 223 -4.02 13.77 -10.64
C PHE A 223 -4.80 12.79 -9.75
N GLY A 224 -5.83 12.13 -10.29
CA GLY A 224 -6.74 11.27 -9.52
C GLY A 224 -6.36 9.79 -9.54
N ARG A 225 -5.30 9.41 -10.28
CA ARG A 225 -4.97 8.01 -10.61
C ARG A 225 -6.18 7.24 -11.16
N PHE A 226 -7.08 7.92 -11.88
CA PHE A 226 -8.29 7.33 -12.43
C PHE A 226 -8.14 7.17 -13.94
N PHE A 227 -8.08 5.93 -14.43
CA PHE A 227 -7.83 5.61 -15.82
C PHE A 227 -9.13 5.20 -16.52
N THR A 228 -9.54 6.02 -17.49
CA THR A 228 -10.73 5.77 -18.29
C THR A 228 -10.55 4.57 -19.19
N SER A 229 -11.51 3.65 -19.16
CA SER A 229 -11.54 2.46 -20.02
C SER A 229 -12.97 1.96 -20.19
N ALA A 230 -13.14 0.83 -20.90
CA ALA A 230 -14.42 0.13 -20.98
C ALA A 230 -15.02 -0.24 -19.61
N VAL A 231 -14.22 -0.24 -18.53
CA VAL A 231 -14.67 -0.52 -17.16
C VAL A 231 -15.52 0.61 -16.57
N ASN A 232 -15.24 1.87 -16.91
CA ASN A 232 -15.82 3.03 -16.23
C ASN A 232 -16.28 4.16 -17.18
N GLU A 233 -16.05 4.05 -18.50
CA GLU A 233 -16.38 5.08 -19.48
C GLU A 233 -17.87 5.45 -19.46
N GLY A 234 -18.75 4.47 -19.26
CA GLY A 234 -20.19 4.71 -19.13
C GLY A 234 -20.52 5.67 -17.99
N TRP A 235 -19.91 5.44 -16.82
CA TRP A 235 -20.07 6.35 -15.68
C TRP A 235 -19.43 7.72 -15.95
N LEU A 236 -18.21 7.75 -16.51
CA LEU A 236 -17.49 8.99 -16.79
C LEU A 236 -18.33 9.93 -17.66
N ARG A 237 -18.91 9.40 -18.75
CA ARG A 237 -19.74 10.18 -19.66
C ARG A 237 -20.98 10.73 -18.96
N SER A 238 -21.67 9.91 -18.17
CA SER A 238 -22.82 10.37 -17.38
C SER A 238 -22.43 11.43 -16.34
N ARG A 239 -21.30 11.24 -15.64
CA ARG A 239 -20.80 12.18 -14.64
C ARG A 239 -20.41 13.51 -15.28
N TYR A 240 -19.77 13.48 -16.44
CA TYR A 240 -19.38 14.67 -17.20
C TYR A 240 -20.59 15.54 -17.55
N LEU A 241 -21.69 14.94 -18.01
CA LEU A 241 -22.91 15.70 -18.34
C LEU A 241 -23.44 16.45 -17.11
N VAL A 242 -23.53 15.78 -15.97
CA VAL A 242 -23.95 16.41 -14.71
C VAL A 242 -22.96 17.49 -14.27
N TRP A 243 -21.66 17.25 -14.41
CA TRP A 243 -20.60 18.20 -14.07
C TRP A 243 -20.69 19.48 -14.91
N ARG A 244 -20.89 19.32 -16.22
CA ARG A 244 -21.04 20.42 -17.19
C ARG A 244 -22.31 21.20 -16.94
N ASP A 245 -23.45 20.55 -16.68
CA ASP A 245 -24.75 21.22 -16.59
C ASP A 245 -24.86 22.20 -15.41
N VAL A 246 -23.98 22.08 -14.41
CA VAL A 246 -23.90 23.00 -13.26
C VAL A 246 -22.73 23.99 -13.31
N ARG A 247 -21.95 24.00 -14.40
CA ARG A 247 -20.73 24.81 -14.58
C ARG A 247 -20.71 25.51 -15.93
N SER A 248 -19.93 26.57 -16.07
CA SER A 248 -19.86 27.32 -17.34
C SER A 248 -18.45 27.73 -17.74
N GLY A 249 -18.19 27.76 -19.04
CA GLY A 249 -16.90 28.21 -19.58
C GLY A 249 -15.71 27.37 -19.08
N ALA A 250 -14.69 28.04 -18.55
CA ALA A 250 -13.45 27.40 -18.09
C ALA A 250 -13.64 26.51 -16.84
N GLU A 251 -14.72 26.69 -16.08
CA GLU A 251 -15.02 25.90 -14.87
C GLU A 251 -15.39 24.46 -15.19
N VAL A 252 -15.75 24.15 -16.44
CA VAL A 252 -16.06 22.77 -16.86
C VAL A 252 -14.81 21.88 -16.83
N GLN A 253 -13.62 22.47 -17.02
CA GLN A 253 -12.35 21.74 -16.97
C GLN A 253 -11.91 21.53 -15.52
N LEU A 254 -11.21 20.43 -15.27
CA LEU A 254 -10.58 20.16 -13.98
C LEU A 254 -9.23 20.91 -13.94
N GLN A 255 -9.09 21.88 -13.03
CA GLN A 255 -7.90 22.74 -12.94
C GLN A 255 -7.06 22.43 -11.69
N HIS A 256 -7.71 21.97 -10.63
CA HIS A 256 -7.10 21.70 -9.34
C HIS A 256 -7.42 20.27 -8.86
N GLU A 257 -6.63 19.76 -7.90
CA GLU A 257 -6.88 18.46 -7.28
C GLU A 257 -8.25 18.39 -6.58
N GLU A 258 -8.74 19.53 -6.09
CA GLU A 258 -10.07 19.67 -5.49
C GLU A 258 -11.18 19.40 -6.51
N ASP A 259 -11.03 19.86 -7.76
CA ASP A 259 -11.98 19.59 -8.84
C ASP A 259 -12.03 18.09 -9.15
N VAL A 260 -10.86 17.44 -9.14
CA VAL A 260 -10.73 15.99 -9.34
C VAL A 260 -11.44 15.22 -8.23
N ALA A 261 -11.21 15.60 -6.98
CA ALA A 261 -11.87 15.00 -5.82
C ALA A 261 -13.40 15.19 -5.87
N GLU A 262 -13.87 16.38 -6.22
CA GLU A 262 -15.30 16.65 -6.38
C GLU A 262 -15.91 15.88 -7.56
N PHE A 263 -15.22 15.82 -8.69
CA PHE A 263 -15.66 15.09 -9.87
C PHE A 263 -15.82 13.59 -9.54
N LEU A 264 -14.85 13.01 -8.85
CA LEU A 264 -14.84 11.59 -8.45
C LEU A 264 -15.68 11.28 -7.21
N SER A 265 -16.23 12.27 -6.50
CA SER A 265 -16.95 12.06 -5.24
C SER A 265 -18.11 11.06 -5.28
N THR A 266 -18.71 10.84 -6.45
CA THR A 266 -19.82 9.89 -6.65
C THR A 266 -19.37 8.57 -7.29
N PHE A 267 -18.07 8.38 -7.51
CA PHE A 267 -17.49 7.17 -8.08
C PHE A 267 -17.40 6.01 -7.07
N PRO A 268 -16.87 6.21 -5.84
CA PRO A 268 -16.70 5.11 -4.91
C PRO A 268 -18.02 4.40 -4.60
N SER A 269 -17.92 3.11 -4.39
CA SER A 269 -19.04 2.29 -3.96
C SER A 269 -19.45 2.60 -2.51
N PRO A 270 -20.68 2.25 -2.09
CA PRO A 270 -21.13 2.49 -0.72
C PRO A 270 -20.20 1.80 0.27
N ASP A 271 -19.88 2.46 1.38
CA ASP A 271 -19.00 1.93 2.42
C ASP A 271 -17.56 1.61 1.94
N THR A 272 -17.06 2.26 0.88
CA THR A 272 -15.65 2.13 0.49
C THR A 272 -14.74 2.80 1.52
N GLY A 273 -13.69 2.08 1.93
CA GLY A 273 -12.73 2.53 2.95
C GLY A 273 -13.23 2.45 4.40
N VAL A 274 -14.49 2.08 4.62
CA VAL A 274 -15.13 1.97 5.94
C VAL A 274 -15.80 0.61 6.10
N PHE A 275 -16.29 0.30 7.31
CA PHE A 275 -17.06 -0.92 7.53
C PHE A 275 -18.38 -0.88 6.78
N TRP A 276 -18.75 -2.00 6.15
CA TRP A 276 -20.04 -2.12 5.48
C TRP A 276 -21.20 -1.85 6.45
N SER A 277 -22.17 -1.10 5.96
CA SER A 277 -23.48 -0.95 6.57
C SER A 277 -24.25 -2.26 6.48
N GLY A 278 -25.24 -2.44 7.37
CA GLY A 278 -26.10 -3.62 7.34
C GLY A 278 -26.92 -3.72 6.05
N GLU A 279 -27.28 -2.58 5.46
CA GLU A 279 -28.02 -2.49 4.19
C GLU A 279 -27.17 -2.93 3.00
N TYR A 280 -25.94 -2.42 2.91
CA TYR A 280 -25.02 -2.83 1.86
C TYR A 280 -24.65 -4.31 1.99
N ALA A 281 -24.32 -4.77 3.21
CA ALA A 281 -24.03 -6.18 3.48
C ALA A 281 -25.22 -7.09 3.13
N ALA A 282 -26.46 -6.68 3.38
CA ALA A 282 -27.65 -7.43 2.99
C ALA A 282 -27.79 -7.53 1.46
N SER A 283 -27.53 -6.45 0.73
CA SER A 283 -27.58 -6.42 -0.74
C SER A 283 -26.50 -7.30 -1.38
N VAL A 284 -25.29 -7.32 -0.82
CA VAL A 284 -24.25 -8.27 -1.26
C VAL A 284 -24.65 -9.70 -0.88
N GLY A 285 -25.19 -9.89 0.33
CA GLY A 285 -25.61 -11.21 0.85
C GLY A 285 -26.69 -11.90 0.02
N SER A 286 -27.67 -11.15 -0.49
CA SER A 286 -28.73 -11.72 -1.34
C SER A 286 -28.17 -12.28 -2.65
N VAL A 287 -27.15 -11.63 -3.21
CA VAL A 287 -26.46 -12.12 -4.41
C VAL A 287 -25.60 -13.35 -4.08
N LEU A 288 -24.78 -13.26 -3.03
CA LEU A 288 -23.88 -14.36 -2.65
C LEU A 288 -24.63 -15.61 -2.19
N SER A 289 -25.83 -15.47 -1.60
CA SER A 289 -26.65 -16.61 -1.16
C SER A 289 -27.07 -17.56 -2.29
N ARG A 290 -27.00 -17.09 -3.55
CA ARG A 290 -27.33 -17.87 -4.75
C ARG A 290 -26.13 -18.66 -5.29
N MET A 291 -24.92 -18.41 -4.78
CA MET A 291 -23.73 -19.14 -5.19
C MET A 291 -23.79 -20.60 -4.73
N GLN A 292 -23.39 -21.50 -5.62
CA GLN A 292 -23.16 -22.90 -5.27
C GLN A 292 -21.72 -23.06 -4.83
N VAL A 293 -21.52 -23.15 -3.51
CA VAL A 293 -20.19 -23.29 -2.91
C VAL A 293 -19.98 -24.68 -2.31
N GLY A 294 -18.72 -25.11 -2.27
CA GLY A 294 -18.33 -26.35 -1.61
C GLY A 294 -18.13 -26.20 -0.10
N LYS A 295 -17.49 -27.20 0.52
CA LYS A 295 -17.09 -27.15 1.94
C LYS A 295 -16.08 -26.06 2.26
N VAL A 296 -15.33 -25.59 1.25
CA VAL A 296 -14.34 -24.53 1.35
C VAL A 296 -14.73 -23.42 0.39
N VAL A 297 -14.88 -22.20 0.91
CA VAL A 297 -15.11 -20.98 0.12
C VAL A 297 -13.81 -20.21 0.09
N THR A 298 -13.23 -20.05 -1.09
CA THR A 298 -11.98 -19.30 -1.28
C THR A 298 -12.31 -17.99 -1.98
N VAL A 299 -11.88 -16.88 -1.38
CA VAL A 299 -12.20 -15.53 -1.84
C VAL A 299 -10.91 -14.77 -2.08
N TRP A 300 -10.83 -14.06 -3.20
CA TRP A 300 -9.75 -13.12 -3.47
C TRP A 300 -10.28 -11.70 -3.37
N ASN A 301 -9.87 -10.98 -2.33
CA ASN A 301 -10.22 -9.58 -2.12
C ASN A 301 -9.02 -8.71 -2.48
N ILE A 302 -9.12 -7.96 -3.57
CA ILE A 302 -8.06 -7.11 -4.12
C ILE A 302 -8.33 -5.67 -3.68
N GLY A 303 -7.28 -4.96 -3.27
CA GLY A 303 -7.38 -3.57 -2.80
C GLY A 303 -8.07 -3.47 -1.45
N CYS A 304 -7.72 -4.34 -0.50
CA CYS A 304 -8.42 -4.40 0.78
C CYS A 304 -8.21 -3.18 1.69
N GLY A 305 -7.25 -2.32 1.39
CA GLY A 305 -6.86 -1.18 2.21
C GLY A 305 -6.59 -1.60 3.65
N ALA A 306 -7.11 -0.81 4.60
CA ALA A 306 -6.97 -1.08 6.03
C ALA A 306 -7.80 -2.29 6.55
N GLY A 307 -8.42 -3.07 5.66
CA GLY A 307 -9.09 -4.33 6.00
C GLY A 307 -10.56 -4.20 6.41
N HIS A 308 -11.15 -2.99 6.40
CA HIS A 308 -12.57 -2.79 6.69
C HIS A 308 -13.46 -3.68 5.81
N GLU A 309 -13.24 -3.64 4.50
CA GLU A 309 -13.97 -4.46 3.53
C GLU A 309 -13.76 -5.95 3.78
N SER A 310 -12.51 -6.39 3.98
CA SER A 310 -12.20 -7.82 4.16
C SER A 310 -12.88 -8.41 5.39
N TYR A 311 -12.95 -7.66 6.48
CA TYR A 311 -13.66 -8.10 7.68
C TYR A 311 -15.18 -8.05 7.52
N SER A 312 -15.72 -6.99 6.90
CA SER A 312 -17.14 -6.92 6.56
C SER A 312 -17.57 -8.10 5.69
N LEU A 313 -16.76 -8.42 4.69
CA LEU A 313 -16.94 -9.55 3.79
C LEU A 313 -16.82 -10.88 4.56
N ALA A 314 -15.84 -11.04 5.44
CA ALA A 314 -15.70 -12.24 6.26
C ALA A 314 -16.95 -12.46 7.14
N VAL A 315 -17.46 -11.43 7.81
CA VAL A 315 -18.69 -11.52 8.60
C VAL A 315 -19.89 -11.91 7.72
N LEU A 316 -20.02 -11.28 6.55
CA LEU A 316 -21.08 -11.62 5.60
C LEU A 316 -20.98 -13.09 5.16
N LEU A 317 -19.80 -13.56 4.76
CA LEU A 317 -19.58 -14.93 4.31
C LEU A 317 -19.83 -15.95 5.41
N ARG A 318 -19.43 -15.66 6.66
CA ARG A 318 -19.75 -16.50 7.82
C ARG A 318 -21.26 -16.64 8.01
N LYS A 319 -22.00 -15.53 7.84
CA LYS A 319 -23.47 -15.52 7.95
C LYS A 319 -24.15 -16.26 6.79
N THR A 320 -23.65 -16.09 5.57
CA THR A 320 -24.21 -16.69 4.35
C THR A 320 -23.89 -18.19 4.24
N PHE A 321 -22.69 -18.60 4.65
CA PHE A 321 -22.19 -19.98 4.54
C PHE A 321 -21.69 -20.50 5.90
N PRO A 322 -22.58 -20.70 6.90
CA PRO A 322 -22.20 -21.04 8.27
C PRO A 322 -21.40 -22.35 8.37
N ASP A 323 -21.74 -23.34 7.53
CA ASP A 323 -21.13 -24.67 7.53
C ASP A 323 -19.82 -24.77 6.70
N ALA A 324 -19.46 -23.71 5.97
CA ALA A 324 -18.29 -23.70 5.12
C ALA A 324 -17.04 -23.17 5.85
N VAL A 325 -15.88 -23.67 5.43
CA VAL A 325 -14.58 -23.09 5.79
C VAL A 325 -14.28 -21.98 4.81
N VAL A 326 -14.38 -20.73 5.27
CA VAL A 326 -14.13 -19.55 4.45
C VAL A 326 -12.67 -19.12 4.58
N ARG A 327 -12.04 -18.81 3.45
CA ARG A 327 -10.71 -18.20 3.35
C ARG A 327 -10.76 -16.97 2.46
N VAL A 328 -10.53 -15.81 3.03
CA VAL A 328 -10.44 -14.52 2.33
C VAL A 328 -8.97 -14.15 2.19
N HIS A 329 -8.44 -14.26 0.99
CA HIS A 329 -7.12 -13.76 0.61
C HIS A 329 -7.26 -12.27 0.29
N ALA A 330 -6.99 -11.44 1.29
CA ALA A 330 -7.06 -9.98 1.21
C ALA A 330 -5.68 -9.43 0.79
N SER A 331 -5.63 -8.80 -0.37
CA SER A 331 -4.41 -8.33 -1.00
C SER A 331 -4.42 -6.82 -1.19
N ASP A 332 -3.29 -6.18 -0.93
CA ASP A 332 -3.06 -4.78 -1.26
C ASP A 332 -1.60 -4.53 -1.62
N SER A 333 -1.38 -3.53 -2.47
CA SER A 333 -0.07 -2.99 -2.83
C SER A 333 0.46 -2.00 -1.81
N ASP A 334 -0.39 -1.48 -0.92
CA ASP A 334 0.02 -0.66 0.21
C ASP A 334 0.37 -1.55 1.41
N LEU A 335 1.67 -1.66 1.64
CA LEU A 335 2.21 -2.33 2.80
C LEU A 335 1.70 -1.74 4.12
N PHE A 336 1.59 -0.42 4.24
CA PHE A 336 1.15 0.19 5.48
C PHE A 336 -0.25 -0.30 5.85
N SER A 337 -1.17 -0.25 4.88
CA SER A 337 -2.52 -0.77 5.02
C SER A 337 -2.54 -2.27 5.40
N ILE A 338 -1.80 -3.12 4.69
CA ILE A 338 -1.73 -4.57 4.96
C ILE A 338 -1.15 -4.89 6.33
N SER A 339 -0.09 -4.19 6.74
CA SER A 339 0.57 -4.45 8.02
C SER A 339 -0.32 -4.11 9.21
N ASN A 340 -1.21 -3.13 9.08
CA ASN A 340 -2.10 -2.68 10.15
C ASN A 340 -3.50 -3.32 10.11
N ALA A 341 -3.93 -3.83 8.96
CA ALA A 341 -5.26 -4.42 8.81
C ALA A 341 -5.59 -5.52 9.86
N PRO A 342 -4.69 -6.44 10.24
CA PRO A 342 -4.96 -7.41 11.31
C PRO A 342 -5.26 -6.79 12.68
N MET A 343 -4.81 -5.54 12.91
CA MET A 343 -4.95 -4.80 14.17
C MET A 343 -6.17 -3.89 14.19
N LEU A 344 -7.00 -3.94 13.13
CA LEU A 344 -8.15 -3.08 12.98
C LEU A 344 -9.09 -3.18 14.19
N THR A 345 -9.40 -2.02 14.77
CA THR A 345 -10.38 -1.90 15.83
C THR A 345 -11.75 -1.55 15.25
N VAL A 346 -12.81 -2.00 15.91
CA VAL A 346 -14.19 -1.71 15.50
C VAL A 346 -14.73 -0.62 16.41
N PRO A 347 -15.02 0.59 15.90
CA PRO A 347 -15.60 1.65 16.70
C PRO A 347 -16.98 1.25 17.25
N GLU A 348 -17.29 1.63 18.49
CA GLU A 348 -18.53 1.19 19.15
C GLU A 348 -19.80 1.59 18.40
N HIS A 349 -19.80 2.76 17.74
CA HIS A 349 -20.93 3.23 16.92
C HIS A 349 -21.15 2.40 15.63
N VAL A 350 -20.14 1.66 15.17
CA VAL A 350 -20.23 0.75 14.02
C VAL A 350 -20.78 -0.62 14.44
N ILE A 351 -20.69 -0.98 15.73
CA ILE A 351 -21.15 -2.27 16.27
C ILE A 351 -22.69 -2.27 16.36
N GLY A 352 -23.33 -2.26 15.19
CA GLY A 352 -24.75 -2.54 15.04
C GLY A 352 -25.04 -4.03 15.22
N ASP A 353 -26.30 -4.39 15.03
CA ASP A 353 -26.82 -5.73 15.33
C ASP A 353 -26.09 -6.85 14.58
N TRP A 354 -25.56 -6.57 13.38
CA TRP A 354 -24.96 -7.61 12.54
C TRP A 354 -23.48 -7.88 12.83
N TYR A 355 -22.72 -6.89 13.32
CA TYR A 355 -21.34 -7.12 13.78
C TYR A 355 -21.26 -7.59 15.23
N LYS A 356 -22.26 -7.24 16.05
CA LYS A 356 -22.30 -7.54 17.49
C LYS A 356 -21.96 -8.99 17.87
N PRO A 357 -22.40 -10.04 17.15
CA PRO A 357 -22.05 -11.43 17.48
C PRO A 357 -20.57 -11.78 17.21
N TYR A 358 -19.89 -10.97 16.41
CA TYR A 358 -18.59 -11.27 15.83
C TYR A 358 -17.47 -10.36 16.34
N VAL A 359 -17.78 -9.50 17.32
CA VAL A 359 -16.80 -8.60 17.94
C VAL A 359 -16.62 -8.96 19.41
N VAL A 360 -15.39 -8.77 19.89
CA VAL A 360 -15.00 -8.99 21.28
C VAL A 360 -14.34 -7.73 21.82
N LYS A 361 -14.65 -7.40 23.08
CA LYS A 361 -14.01 -6.28 23.77
C LYS A 361 -12.67 -6.74 24.34
N GLY A 362 -11.59 -6.10 23.91
CA GLY A 362 -10.24 -6.36 24.41
C GLY A 362 -10.02 -5.79 25.81
N VAL A 363 -8.88 -6.14 26.41
CA VAL A 363 -8.48 -5.70 27.76
C VAL A 363 -8.27 -4.18 27.82
N SER A 364 -7.83 -3.57 26.72
CA SER A 364 -7.70 -2.11 26.54
C SER A 364 -9.05 -1.38 26.42
N GLY A 365 -10.17 -2.11 26.37
CA GLY A 365 -11.51 -1.56 26.15
C GLY A 365 -11.89 -1.35 24.68
N SER A 366 -10.95 -1.51 23.73
CA SER A 366 -11.23 -1.46 22.29
C SER A 366 -11.92 -2.74 21.79
N TYR A 367 -12.88 -2.61 20.89
CA TYR A 367 -13.48 -3.78 20.23
C TYR A 367 -12.65 -4.22 19.03
N THR A 368 -12.55 -5.52 18.81
CA THR A 368 -11.94 -6.12 17.62
C THR A 368 -12.78 -7.32 17.18
N PHE A 369 -12.61 -7.79 15.95
CA PHE A 369 -13.28 -9.03 15.53
C PHE A 369 -12.83 -10.24 16.35
N SER A 370 -13.74 -11.20 16.50
CA SER A 370 -13.48 -12.49 17.13
C SER A 370 -12.35 -13.24 16.43
N GLN A 371 -11.70 -14.14 17.14
CA GLN A 371 -10.63 -14.96 16.57
C GLN A 371 -11.13 -15.76 15.36
N GLU A 372 -12.37 -16.26 15.40
CA GLU A 372 -13.00 -16.98 14.29
C GLU A 372 -13.03 -16.14 13.00
N ILE A 373 -13.45 -14.87 13.07
CA ILE A 373 -13.49 -13.98 11.91
C ILE A 373 -12.07 -13.60 11.47
N LYS A 374 -11.16 -13.35 12.41
CA LYS A 374 -9.75 -13.03 12.10
C LYS A 374 -9.03 -14.16 11.38
N GLU A 375 -9.30 -15.41 11.75
CA GLU A 375 -8.71 -16.58 11.10
C GLU A 375 -9.24 -16.85 9.69
N MET A 376 -10.38 -16.25 9.31
CA MET A 376 -10.91 -16.33 7.95
C MET A 376 -10.18 -15.42 6.97
N VAL A 377 -9.49 -14.37 7.45
CA VAL A 377 -8.84 -13.37 6.59
C VAL A 377 -7.32 -13.55 6.63
N LEU A 378 -6.73 -13.65 5.44
CA LEU A 378 -5.30 -13.72 5.22
C LEU A 378 -4.86 -12.47 4.48
N PHE A 379 -4.14 -11.58 5.17
CA PHE A 379 -3.64 -10.34 4.61
C PHE A 379 -2.27 -10.55 3.95
N GLU A 380 -2.20 -10.29 2.66
CA GLU A 380 -1.01 -10.48 1.84
C GLU A 380 -0.64 -9.18 1.14
N TYR A 381 0.64 -8.82 1.20
CA TYR A 381 1.14 -7.80 0.30
C TYR A 381 1.20 -8.42 -1.09
N HIS A 382 0.45 -7.85 -2.03
CA HIS A 382 0.47 -8.27 -3.42
C HIS A 382 0.12 -7.08 -4.31
N ASP A 383 1.02 -6.79 -5.22
CA ASP A 383 0.76 -5.86 -6.30
C ASP A 383 0.02 -6.61 -7.42
N CYS A 384 -1.25 -6.26 -7.63
CA CYS A 384 -2.12 -6.86 -8.64
C CYS A 384 -1.69 -6.58 -10.10
N THR A 385 -0.64 -5.79 -10.33
CA THR A 385 0.05 -5.73 -11.63
C THR A 385 0.83 -7.02 -11.95
N HIS A 386 1.09 -7.84 -10.92
CA HIS A 386 1.80 -9.11 -11.04
C HIS A 386 0.85 -10.30 -10.84
N PRO A 387 1.10 -11.45 -11.48
CA PRO A 387 0.24 -12.63 -11.35
C PRO A 387 0.10 -13.11 -9.91
N SER A 388 -1.10 -13.52 -9.55
CA SER A 388 -1.42 -14.09 -8.25
C SER A 388 -1.08 -15.59 -8.17
N ALA A 389 -0.44 -15.99 -7.08
CA ALA A 389 -0.17 -17.38 -6.76
C ALA A 389 -1.38 -18.12 -6.16
N LEU A 390 -2.55 -17.45 -6.06
CA LEU A 390 -3.75 -18.02 -5.46
C LEU A 390 -4.28 -19.23 -6.25
N PRO A 391 -4.91 -20.20 -5.57
CA PRO A 391 -5.67 -21.26 -6.25
C PRO A 391 -6.95 -20.70 -6.89
N ASP A 392 -7.72 -21.55 -7.56
CA ASP A 392 -9.03 -21.18 -8.08
C ASP A 392 -9.98 -20.73 -6.95
N VAL A 393 -10.71 -19.65 -7.18
CA VAL A 393 -11.52 -18.94 -6.19
C VAL A 393 -13.02 -19.00 -6.53
N ASP A 394 -13.84 -19.02 -5.49
CA ASP A 394 -15.30 -18.97 -5.60
C ASP A 394 -15.80 -17.52 -5.77
N LEU A 395 -15.10 -16.55 -5.18
CA LEU A 395 -15.46 -15.14 -5.22
C LEU A 395 -14.22 -14.28 -5.44
N ILE A 396 -14.30 -13.35 -6.38
CA ILE A 396 -13.34 -12.24 -6.50
C ILE A 396 -14.05 -10.96 -6.06
N VAL A 397 -13.43 -10.18 -5.20
CA VAL A 397 -13.90 -8.85 -4.79
C VAL A 397 -12.82 -7.84 -5.15
N ALA A 398 -13.12 -6.96 -6.11
CA ALA A 398 -12.22 -5.92 -6.60
C ALA A 398 -13.01 -4.61 -6.74
N ARG A 399 -13.47 -4.08 -5.61
CA ARG A 399 -14.34 -2.90 -5.57
C ARG A 399 -13.55 -1.62 -5.68
N ASP A 400 -13.88 -0.80 -6.68
CA ASP A 400 -13.26 0.51 -6.92
C ASP A 400 -11.74 0.43 -7.19
N VAL A 401 -11.26 -0.75 -7.62
CA VAL A 401 -9.83 -1.03 -7.86
C VAL A 401 -9.47 -0.82 -9.31
N LEU A 402 -10.24 -1.40 -10.24
CA LEU A 402 -9.87 -1.48 -11.65
C LEU A 402 -9.65 -0.10 -12.26
N SER A 403 -10.51 0.86 -11.89
CA SER A 403 -10.43 2.24 -12.37
C SER A 403 -9.19 2.98 -11.89
N SER A 404 -8.51 2.48 -10.86
CA SER A 404 -7.26 3.05 -10.37
C SER A 404 -6.00 2.54 -11.09
N LEU A 405 -6.16 1.52 -11.95
CA LEU A 405 -5.07 0.83 -12.64
C LEU A 405 -4.94 1.31 -14.08
N ALA A 406 -3.73 1.37 -14.60
CA ALA A 406 -3.50 1.66 -16.01
C ALA A 406 -4.21 0.63 -16.91
N VAL A 407 -4.74 1.07 -18.06
CA VAL A 407 -5.57 0.24 -18.96
C VAL A 407 -4.93 -1.11 -19.33
N PRO A 408 -3.62 -1.21 -19.67
CA PRO A 408 -2.98 -2.51 -19.94
C PRO A 408 -2.99 -3.47 -18.74
N VAL A 409 -2.88 -2.94 -17.54
CA VAL A 409 -2.96 -3.72 -16.29
C VAL A 409 -4.39 -4.20 -16.06
N GLN A 410 -5.39 -3.35 -16.31
CA GLN A 410 -6.80 -3.76 -16.23
C GLN A 410 -7.08 -4.98 -17.11
N HIS A 411 -6.61 -4.97 -18.37
CA HIS A 411 -6.77 -6.13 -19.27
C HIS A 411 -6.12 -7.40 -18.74
N THR A 412 -4.90 -7.27 -18.19
CA THR A 412 -4.16 -8.40 -17.62
C THR A 412 -4.89 -8.98 -16.41
N LEU A 413 -5.35 -8.11 -15.50
CA LEU A 413 -6.06 -8.52 -14.29
C LEU A 413 -7.44 -9.12 -14.59
N LEU A 414 -8.20 -8.56 -15.54
CA LEU A 414 -9.47 -9.12 -15.98
C LEU A 414 -9.31 -10.51 -16.64
N LYS A 415 -8.21 -10.72 -17.38
CA LYS A 415 -7.87 -12.04 -17.89
C LYS A 415 -7.58 -13.01 -16.75
N GLU A 416 -6.81 -12.58 -15.76
CA GLU A 416 -6.54 -13.40 -14.58
C GLU A 416 -7.83 -13.74 -13.79
N PHE A 417 -8.79 -12.82 -13.70
CA PHE A 417 -10.11 -13.11 -13.11
C PHE A 417 -10.79 -14.27 -13.84
N SER A 418 -10.73 -14.27 -15.18
CA SER A 418 -11.29 -15.36 -15.98
C SER A 418 -10.52 -16.69 -15.80
N GLU A 419 -9.24 -16.67 -15.47
CA GLU A 419 -8.44 -17.87 -15.26
C GLU A 419 -8.66 -18.45 -13.85
N LYS A 420 -8.70 -17.60 -12.82
CA LYS A 420 -8.79 -18.00 -11.41
C LYS A 420 -10.21 -18.28 -10.93
N LEU A 421 -11.23 -17.66 -11.52
CA LEU A 421 -12.59 -17.83 -11.04
C LEU A 421 -13.10 -19.23 -11.39
N LYS A 422 -13.67 -19.94 -10.42
CA LYS A 422 -14.35 -21.22 -10.67
C LYS A 422 -15.55 -21.04 -11.60
N ALA A 423 -16.00 -22.13 -12.24
CA ALA A 423 -17.13 -22.10 -13.17
C ALA A 423 -18.42 -21.53 -12.56
N THR A 424 -18.69 -21.80 -11.28
CA THR A 424 -19.84 -21.27 -10.53
C THR A 424 -19.52 -20.02 -9.71
N GLY A 425 -18.30 -19.48 -9.85
CA GLY A 425 -17.84 -18.33 -9.09
C GLY A 425 -18.42 -17.02 -9.59
N VAL A 426 -18.29 -15.98 -8.78
CA VAL A 426 -18.73 -14.63 -9.11
C VAL A 426 -17.64 -13.60 -8.84
N VAL A 427 -17.67 -12.48 -9.56
CA VAL A 427 -16.84 -11.30 -9.34
C VAL A 427 -17.74 -10.16 -8.86
N LEU A 428 -17.36 -9.53 -7.76
CA LEU A 428 -17.95 -8.31 -7.23
C LEU A 428 -17.01 -7.13 -7.55
N LEU A 429 -17.48 -6.20 -8.37
CA LEU A 429 -16.78 -4.96 -8.73
C LEU A 429 -17.41 -3.76 -8.02
N GLY A 430 -16.79 -2.58 -8.18
CA GLY A 430 -17.39 -1.33 -7.73
C GLY A 430 -18.72 -1.05 -8.45
N GLN A 431 -19.63 -0.32 -7.81
CA GLN A 431 -20.97 0.00 -8.36
C GLN A 431 -20.90 0.72 -9.71
N ASN A 432 -19.81 1.47 -9.94
CA ASN A 432 -19.55 2.24 -11.15
C ASN A 432 -18.52 1.58 -12.07
N GLU A 433 -18.17 0.33 -11.79
CA GLU A 433 -17.27 -0.49 -12.58
C GLU A 433 -18.04 -1.62 -13.27
N VAL A 434 -17.69 -1.89 -14.52
CA VAL A 434 -18.30 -2.96 -15.30
C VAL A 434 -17.25 -3.84 -15.97
N MET A 435 -17.60 -5.09 -16.24
CA MET A 435 -16.82 -5.90 -17.16
C MET A 435 -16.94 -5.32 -18.58
N PRO A 436 -15.84 -5.25 -19.35
CA PRO A 436 -15.90 -4.86 -20.76
C PRO A 436 -16.90 -5.72 -21.55
N LYS A 437 -17.43 -5.16 -22.64
CA LYS A 437 -18.33 -5.92 -23.52
C LYS A 437 -17.58 -7.04 -24.25
N ASP A 438 -18.30 -8.09 -24.63
CA ASP A 438 -17.80 -9.20 -25.47
C ASP A 438 -16.66 -10.03 -24.86
N THR A 439 -16.50 -10.00 -23.53
CA THR A 439 -15.49 -10.77 -22.79
C THR A 439 -16.03 -12.04 -22.13
N GLY A 440 -17.25 -12.47 -22.45
CA GLY A 440 -17.85 -13.70 -21.90
C GLY A 440 -18.25 -13.61 -20.41
N TRP A 441 -18.58 -12.41 -19.92
CA TRP A 441 -19.08 -12.18 -18.57
C TRP A 441 -20.57 -11.88 -18.58
N LEU A 442 -21.34 -12.62 -17.77
CA LEU A 442 -22.75 -12.38 -17.52
C LEU A 442 -22.90 -11.44 -16.33
N ARG A 443 -23.56 -10.30 -16.53
CA ARG A 443 -23.85 -9.33 -15.48
C ARG A 443 -25.18 -9.66 -14.78
N GLN A 444 -25.15 -9.72 -13.47
CA GLN A 444 -26.34 -9.85 -12.61
C GLN A 444 -26.42 -8.65 -11.67
N ILE A 445 -27.61 -8.09 -11.49
CA ILE A 445 -27.84 -6.91 -10.66
C ILE A 445 -28.91 -7.24 -9.61
N GLU A 446 -28.66 -6.86 -8.37
CA GLU A 446 -29.64 -6.87 -7.30
C GLU A 446 -29.52 -5.59 -6.47
N GLY A 447 -30.57 -4.77 -6.48
CA GLY A 447 -30.50 -3.42 -5.91
C GLY A 447 -29.41 -2.58 -6.58
N THR A 448 -28.46 -2.08 -5.79
CA THR A 448 -27.30 -1.30 -6.25
C THR A 448 -26.05 -2.16 -6.49
N VAL A 449 -26.09 -3.46 -6.19
CA VAL A 449 -24.95 -4.36 -6.29
C VAL A 449 -24.97 -5.07 -7.64
N ALA A 450 -23.84 -5.03 -8.35
CA ALA A 450 -23.63 -5.78 -9.58
C ALA A 450 -22.56 -6.86 -9.36
N VAL A 451 -22.83 -8.08 -9.81
CA VAL A 451 -21.85 -9.16 -9.88
C VAL A 451 -21.75 -9.72 -11.29
N PHE A 452 -20.65 -10.40 -11.55
CA PHE A 452 -20.33 -10.96 -12.86
C PHE A 452 -19.95 -12.43 -12.72
N SER A 453 -20.52 -13.30 -13.55
CA SER A 453 -20.15 -14.72 -13.65
C SER A 453 -19.68 -15.04 -15.06
N LYS A 454 -18.98 -16.16 -15.24
CA LYS A 454 -18.66 -16.66 -16.58
C LYS A 454 -19.95 -17.04 -17.32
N GLU A 455 -19.94 -16.86 -18.64
CA GLU A 455 -20.99 -17.34 -19.56
C GLU A 455 -21.10 -18.87 -19.62
#